data_AF-A0A2A2AU64-F1
#
_entry.id   AF-A0A2A2AU64-F1
#
_cell.length_a   1.000
_cell.length_b   1.000
_cell.length_c   1.000
_cell.angle_alpha   90.00
_cell.angle_beta   90.00
_cell.angle_gamma   90.00
#
_symmetry.space_group_name_H-M   'P 1'
#
loop_
_entity.id
_entity.type
_entity.pdbx_description
1 polymer ?
#
loop_
_entity_poly.entity_id
_entity_poly.type
_entity_poly.pdbx_seq_one_letter_code
_entity_poly.pdbx_strand_id
1 'polypeptide(L)'
;MNPKHIDVEAVAKVIEADAGQALPGLRESLEQARRGEFAAIHTPQAIAARRGGRPKAEVTKEAVKIRLDPDVLAVLRATGKGWQTRVNQILRERFAL
;
A
#
# COMPACT_ATOMS: atom_id res chain seq x y z
N MET A 1 -24.34 10.90 -12.27
CA MET A 1 -24.05 11.43 -13.62
C MET A 1 -24.28 10.30 -14.61
N ASN A 2 -25.31 10.38 -15.46
CA ASN A 2 -25.61 9.31 -16.41
C ASN A 2 -24.61 9.37 -17.58
N PRO A 3 -23.76 8.35 -17.80
CA PRO A 3 -22.71 8.40 -18.83
C PRO A 3 -23.26 8.41 -20.27
N LYS A 4 -24.57 8.16 -20.46
CA LYS A 4 -25.22 8.06 -21.78
C LYS A 4 -25.47 9.41 -22.48
N HIS A 5 -25.24 10.55 -21.82
CA HIS A 5 -25.49 11.90 -22.36
C HIS A 5 -24.23 12.78 -22.37
N ILE A 6 -23.03 12.18 -22.43
CA ILE A 6 -21.78 12.95 -22.54
C ILE A 6 -21.49 13.22 -24.02
N ASP A 7 -21.38 14.49 -24.39
CA ASP A 7 -20.79 14.92 -25.67
C ASP A 7 -19.27 14.80 -25.57
N VAL A 8 -18.73 13.76 -26.21
CA VAL A 8 -17.31 13.41 -26.16
C VAL A 8 -16.42 14.49 -26.76
N GLU A 9 -16.88 15.17 -27.81
CA GLU A 9 -16.10 16.21 -28.48
C GLU A 9 -16.06 17.51 -27.68
N ALA A 10 -17.19 17.88 -27.07
CA ALA A 10 -17.22 19.03 -26.17
C ALA A 10 -16.28 18.82 -24.97
N VAL A 11 -16.27 17.62 -24.38
CA VAL A 11 -15.39 17.27 -23.26
C VAL A 11 -13.92 17.23 -23.68
N ALA A 12 -13.60 16.61 -24.83
CA ALA A 12 -12.22 16.57 -25.33
C ALA A 12 -11.64 17.97 -25.54
N LYS A 13 -12.43 18.89 -26.14
CA LYS A 13 -12.00 20.27 -26.38
C LYS A 13 -11.70 21.04 -25.10
N VAL A 14 -12.53 20.87 -24.06
CA VAL A 14 -12.31 21.54 -22.77
C VAL A 14 -11.03 21.01 -22.11
N ILE A 15 -10.80 19.70 -22.14
CA ILE A 15 -9.60 19.07 -21.56
C ILE A 15 -8.34 19.48 -22.31
N GLU A 16 -8.35 19.45 -23.64
CA GLU A 16 -7.19 19.84 -24.45
C GLU A 16 -6.87 21.35 -24.32
N ALA A 17 -7.90 22.19 -24.17
CA ALA A 17 -7.73 23.62 -23.91
C ALA A 17 -7.09 23.88 -22.53
N ASP A 18 -7.52 23.15 -21.50
CA ASP A 18 -6.94 23.25 -20.14
C ASP A 18 -5.51 22.69 -20.09
N ALA A 19 -5.27 21.56 -20.75
CA ALA A 19 -3.95 20.93 -20.85
C ALA A 19 -2.96 21.72 -21.71
N GLY A 20 -3.43 22.69 -22.51
CA GLY A 20 -2.61 23.49 -23.43
C GLY A 20 -1.98 22.72 -24.58
N GLN A 21 -2.39 21.46 -24.79
CA GLN A 21 -1.88 20.57 -25.84
C GLN A 21 -2.93 19.54 -26.24
N ALA A 22 -2.83 19.04 -27.46
CA ALA A 22 -3.64 17.92 -27.92
C ALA A 22 -3.21 16.63 -27.21
N LEU A 23 -4.18 15.86 -26.71
CA LEU A 23 -3.92 14.62 -25.99
C LEU A 23 -4.21 13.43 -26.93
N PRO A 24 -3.18 12.76 -27.46
CA PRO A 24 -3.37 11.63 -28.38
C PRO A 24 -4.12 10.49 -27.68
N GLY A 25 -5.16 9.96 -28.34
CA GLY A 25 -5.99 8.88 -27.78
C GLY A 25 -7.05 9.31 -26.77
N LEU A 26 -7.17 10.62 -26.45
CA LEU A 26 -8.18 11.12 -25.50
C LEU A 26 -9.61 10.84 -25.99
N ARG A 27 -9.89 11.13 -27.26
CA ARG A 27 -11.22 10.89 -27.88
C ARG A 27 -11.60 9.41 -27.84
N GLU A 28 -10.64 8.54 -28.11
CA GLU A 28 -10.83 7.09 -28.04
C GLU A 28 -11.11 6.62 -26.61
N SER A 29 -10.35 7.13 -25.63
CA SER A 29 -10.53 6.84 -24.21
C SER A 29 -11.89 7.33 -23.68
N LEU A 30 -12.35 8.50 -24.14
CA LEU A 30 -13.67 9.04 -23.79
C LEU A 30 -14.82 8.24 -24.43
N GLU A 31 -14.65 7.74 -25.66
CA GLU A 31 -15.60 6.82 -26.30
C GLU A 31 -15.67 5.47 -25.58
N GLN A 32 -14.52 4.89 -25.20
CA GLN A 32 -14.45 3.67 -24.39
C GLN A 32 -15.20 3.87 -23.06
N ALA A 33 -14.95 4.98 -22.37
CA ALA A 33 -15.67 5.34 -21.14
C ALA A 33 -17.18 5.53 -21.35
N ARG A 34 -17.61 6.15 -22.46
CA ARG A 34 -19.05 6.30 -22.81
C ARG A 34 -19.72 4.94 -23.06
N ARG A 35 -18.99 3.99 -23.62
CA ARG A 35 -19.42 2.60 -23.86
C ARG A 35 -19.37 1.73 -22.60
N GLY A 36 -18.80 2.23 -21.50
CA GLY A 36 -18.65 1.50 -20.24
C GLY A 36 -17.44 0.56 -20.22
N GLU A 37 -16.55 0.68 -21.21
CA GLU A 37 -15.29 -0.04 -21.30
C GLU A 37 -14.24 0.67 -20.44
N PHE A 38 -14.36 0.53 -19.12
CA PHE A 38 -13.39 1.07 -18.18
C PHE A 38 -12.24 0.07 -17.97
N ALA A 39 -11.00 0.56 -17.84
CA ALA A 39 -9.93 -0.21 -17.22
C ALA A 39 -10.40 -0.71 -15.84
N ALA A 40 -9.93 -1.89 -15.41
CA ALA A 40 -10.44 -2.58 -14.22
C ALA A 40 -10.57 -1.64 -13.00
N ILE A 41 -11.79 -1.20 -12.71
CA ILE A 41 -12.08 -0.35 -11.56
C ILE A 41 -11.97 -1.23 -10.32
N HIS A 42 -10.98 -0.97 -9.48
CA HIS A 42 -10.87 -1.61 -8.18
C HIS A 42 -11.97 -1.06 -7.27
N THR A 43 -13.13 -1.71 -7.30
CA THR A 43 -14.23 -1.37 -6.42
C THR A 43 -13.80 -1.52 -4.96
N PRO A 44 -14.38 -0.76 -4.02
CA PRO A 44 -14.12 -0.94 -2.59
C PRO A 44 -14.32 -2.39 -2.13
N GLN A 45 -15.28 -3.10 -2.73
CA GLN A 45 -15.56 -4.51 -2.51
C GLN A 45 -14.41 -5.41 -3.03
N ALA A 46 -13.86 -5.12 -4.21
CA ALA A 46 -12.71 -5.83 -4.76
C ALA A 46 -11.42 -5.60 -3.95
N ILE A 47 -11.24 -4.40 -3.39
CA ILE A 47 -10.13 -4.09 -2.49
C ILE A 47 -10.31 -4.82 -1.15
N ALA A 48 -11.53 -4.86 -0.61
CA ALA A 48 -11.84 -5.61 0.62
C ALA A 48 -11.65 -7.12 0.44
N ALA A 49 -12.01 -7.68 -0.72
CA ALA A 49 -11.75 -9.09 -1.04
C ALA A 49 -10.25 -9.42 -1.11
N ARG A 50 -9.39 -8.43 -1.43
CA ARG A 50 -7.92 -8.55 -1.43
C ARG A 50 -7.28 -8.31 -0.06
N ARG A 51 -8.03 -7.94 0.98
CA ARG A 51 -7.53 -7.75 2.36
C ARG A 51 -7.21 -9.06 3.09
N GLY A 52 -6.87 -10.13 2.37
CA GLY A 52 -6.14 -11.26 2.95
C GLY A 52 -4.72 -10.83 3.29
N GLY A 53 -4.55 -10.15 4.42
CA GLY A 53 -3.23 -9.89 4.98
C GLY A 53 -2.49 -11.20 5.28
N ARG A 54 -1.20 -11.09 5.63
CA ARG A 54 -0.43 -12.25 6.12
C ARG A 54 -1.23 -12.96 7.22
N PRO A 55 -1.37 -14.30 7.18
CA PRO A 55 -2.09 -15.02 8.22
C PRO A 55 -1.58 -14.60 9.60
N LYS A 56 -2.51 -14.31 10.50
CA LYS A 56 -2.20 -13.87 11.86
C LYS A 56 -1.40 -14.99 12.52
N ALA A 57 -0.19 -14.69 13.00
CA ALA A 57 0.62 -15.67 13.70
C ALA A 57 -0.14 -16.15 14.95
N GLU A 58 -0.14 -17.46 15.20
CA GLU A 58 -0.81 -18.06 16.37
C GLU A 58 -0.19 -17.57 17.69
N VAL A 59 1.12 -17.34 17.70
CA VAL A 59 1.85 -16.78 18.84
C VAL A 59 2.53 -15.49 18.43
N THR A 60 2.11 -14.37 19.04
CA THR A 60 2.69 -13.05 18.81
C THR A 60 3.62 -12.67 19.94
N LYS A 61 4.72 -11.98 19.63
CA LYS A 61 5.59 -11.36 20.64
C LYS A 61 4.83 -10.22 21.32
N GLU A 62 4.92 -10.13 22.64
CA GLU A 62 4.40 -8.98 23.39
C GLU A 62 5.38 -7.82 23.34
N ALA A 63 4.89 -6.63 22.97
CA ALA A 63 5.69 -5.42 22.93
C ALA A 63 5.74 -4.79 24.33
N VAL A 64 6.89 -4.89 24.98
CA VAL A 64 7.13 -4.32 26.32
C VAL A 64 8.20 -3.23 26.27
N LYS A 65 8.08 -2.24 27.16
CA LYS A 65 9.07 -1.17 27.32
C LYS A 65 10.05 -1.55 28.43
N ILE A 66 11.28 -1.87 28.06
CA ILE A 66 12.39 -2.14 28.99
C ILE A 66 13.47 -1.06 28.87
N ARG A 67 14.17 -0.77 29.97
CA ARG A 67 15.39 0.05 29.97
C ARG A 67 16.59 -0.88 30.08
N LEU A 68 17.59 -0.67 29.23
CA LEU A 68 18.86 -1.38 29.24
C LEU A 68 19.97 -0.36 29.51
N ASP A 69 21.05 -0.82 30.14
CA ASP A 69 22.22 0.03 30.34
C ASP A 69 22.82 0.47 28.99
N PRO A 70 23.41 1.69 28.90
CA PRO A 70 23.88 2.24 27.63
C PRO A 70 24.97 1.40 26.95
N ASP A 71 25.86 0.81 27.73
CA ASP A 71 26.94 -0.07 27.27
C ASP A 71 26.41 -1.38 26.68
N VAL A 72 25.46 -2.01 27.36
CA VAL A 72 24.76 -3.21 26.89
C VAL A 72 24.03 -2.92 25.58
N LEU A 73 23.33 -1.79 25.50
CA LEU A 73 22.64 -1.37 24.28
C LEU A 73 23.61 -1.12 23.12
N ALA A 74 24.78 -0.53 23.40
CA ALA A 74 25.81 -0.29 22.40
C ALA A 74 26.36 -1.61 21.82
N VAL A 75 26.70 -2.57 22.69
CA VAL A 75 27.18 -3.90 22.28
C VAL A 75 26.12 -4.62 21.44
N LEU A 76 24.86 -4.61 21.88
CA LEU A 76 23.76 -5.24 21.14
C LEU A 76 23.58 -4.62 19.76
N ARG A 77 23.55 -3.28 19.66
CA ARG A 77 23.41 -2.59 18.37
C ARG A 77 24.59 -2.84 17.44
N ALA A 78 25.80 -2.99 17.98
CA ALA A 78 26.99 -3.33 17.21
C ALA A 78 26.89 -4.72 16.54
N THR A 79 26.03 -5.62 17.05
CA THR A 79 25.74 -6.91 16.37
C THR A 79 24.98 -6.76 15.05
N GLY A 80 24.52 -5.55 14.72
CA GLY A 80 23.91 -5.21 13.44
C GLY A 80 22.41 -5.49 13.36
N LYS A 81 21.92 -5.71 12.13
CA LYS A 81 20.51 -5.93 11.85
C LYS A 81 20.00 -7.16 12.62
N GLY A 82 18.87 -7.01 13.31
CA GLY A 82 18.27 -8.11 14.08
C GLY A 82 18.74 -8.21 15.53
N TRP A 83 19.49 -7.23 16.05
CA TRP A 83 19.93 -7.21 17.45
C TRP A 83 18.77 -7.42 18.46
N GLN A 84 17.58 -6.88 18.21
CA GLN A 84 16.40 -7.12 19.07
C GLN A 84 15.94 -8.59 19.08
N THR A 85 16.04 -9.28 17.95
CA THR A 85 15.75 -10.72 17.89
C THR A 85 16.80 -11.51 18.66
N ARG A 86 18.07 -11.10 18.57
CA ARG A 86 19.17 -11.69 19.32
C ARG A 86 19.03 -11.48 20.83
N VAL A 87 18.55 -10.31 21.28
CA VAL A 87 18.18 -10.08 22.70
C VAL A 87 17.15 -11.10 23.17
N ASN A 88 16.06 -11.28 22.40
CA ASN A 88 15.03 -12.25 22.76
C ASN A 88 15.58 -13.69 22.82
N GLN A 89 16.49 -14.05 21.92
CA GLN A 89 17.15 -15.36 21.94
C GLN A 89 18.02 -15.55 23.19
N ILE A 90 18.85 -14.57 23.54
CA ILE A 90 19.69 -14.61 24.76
C ILE A 90 18.83 -14.79 26.01
N LEU A 91 17.70 -14.07 26.10
CA LEU A 91 16.79 -14.21 27.24
C LEU A 91 16.18 -15.60 27.30
N ARG A 92 15.76 -16.17 26.16
CA ARG A 92 15.25 -17.54 26.09
C ARG A 92 16.29 -18.57 26.50
N GLU A 93 17.52 -18.46 26.00
CA GLU A 93 18.63 -19.34 26.37
C GLU A 93 18.93 -19.24 27.88
N ARG A 94 18.95 -18.03 28.43
CA ARG A 94 19.23 -17.80 29.86
C ARG A 94 18.15 -18.38 30.78
N PHE A 95 16.89 -18.38 30.35
CA PHE A 95 15.75 -18.91 31.13
C PHE A 95 15.30 -20.31 30.70
N ALA A 96 16.02 -20.97 29.77
CA ALA A 96 15.71 -22.28 29.22
C ALA A 96 14.28 -22.40 28.60
N LEU A 97 13.90 -21.43 27.74
CA LEU A 97 12.59 -21.29 27.10
C LEU A 97 12.56 -21.57 25.59
#